data_AF-A0A173SVN3-F1
#
_entry.id   AF-A0A173SVN3-F1
#
_cell.length_a   1.000
_cell.length_b   1.000
_cell.length_c   1.000
_cell.angle_alpha   90.00
_cell.angle_beta   90.00
_cell.angle_gamma   90.00
#
_symmetry.space_group_name_H-M   'P 1'
#
loop_
_entity.id
_entity.type
_entity.pdbx_description
1 polymer ?
#
loop_
_entity_poly.entity_id
_entity_poly.type
_entity_poly.pdbx_seq_one_letter_code
_entity_poly.pdbx_strand_id
1 'polypeptide(L)'
;MTISLTQAILLGLFCGIAKCCIPYTAGAFMYNTVIFNAVIVGAVLGDMPHAMMIGASLQLIYLGVIAAGGNQPTDPCLAAYVAIPVAMASGLNTNAAVALAVPVGLLGVQISNLLYLAAGFFAQKADVYAEKGDAKGMIGWSIVGVGLMRLICFASLLTVALYFGSGALQGVLDDIPKFVTNGLTAMGACLPAVGFAIIANLISKPKFIPFFFAGFFLIQYTKIGTIPLLMMGAFITFLYVTFTKNEYTSNARYDEDEDEDEDEDEEEFEQEERILSKKDILKSYLVYWFTAEICHSFERMQAPGFCAALVPALKKFYPNKEDKPHYIEALKRNMTFFNTEAHWGGGPCLGLTLAMEEKKSRNYDAIPGEMIVNLKTGLMGPLAGIGDTISWSTLMYLFIGLFLPLAKKGNPLGGIGPIVLLTVICFGIGYFLTSKCYTFGYSFAENMLKSGLINMIITGASILGLFMMGGLAATYVTVSTPIKFATSTYTTTLQSILNSIAPGILPLIVVLCIWGYLAKVKRNYFAATLGVTIISLVLGCIGVII
;
A
#
# COMPACT_ATOMS: atom_id res chain seq x y z
N MET A 1 -28.24 -14.45 -8.54
CA MET A 1 -28.11 -13.69 -9.80
C MET A 1 -27.08 -14.40 -10.67
N THR A 2 -27.29 -14.53 -11.98
CA THR A 2 -26.29 -15.10 -12.89
C THR A 2 -25.41 -13.98 -13.46
N ILE A 3 -24.10 -14.18 -13.47
CA ILE A 3 -23.15 -13.22 -14.05
C ILE A 3 -23.17 -13.40 -15.57
N SER A 4 -23.54 -12.35 -16.31
CA SER A 4 -23.53 -12.40 -17.78
C SER A 4 -22.09 -12.39 -18.32
N LEU A 5 -21.90 -12.89 -19.55
CA LEU A 5 -20.59 -12.86 -20.21
C LEU A 5 -20.02 -11.44 -20.30
N THR A 6 -20.87 -10.45 -20.60
CA THR A 6 -20.48 -9.04 -20.67
C THR A 6 -19.98 -8.53 -19.31
N GLN A 7 -20.68 -8.86 -18.22
CA GLN A 7 -20.24 -8.50 -16.87
C GLN A 7 -18.92 -9.19 -16.50
N ALA A 8 -18.77 -10.47 -16.83
CA ALA A 8 -17.51 -11.21 -16.60
C ALA A 8 -16.33 -10.57 -17.35
N ILE A 9 -16.51 -10.21 -18.63
CA ILE A 9 -15.49 -9.52 -19.43
C ILE A 9 -15.12 -8.16 -18.83
N LEU A 10 -16.12 -7.36 -18.45
CA LEU A 10 -15.88 -6.05 -17.85
C LEU A 10 -15.10 -6.15 -16.53
N LEU A 11 -15.50 -7.07 -15.65
CA LEU A 11 -14.79 -7.32 -14.40
C LEU A 11 -13.36 -7.82 -14.67
N GLY A 12 -13.19 -8.71 -15.66
CA GLY A 12 -11.90 -9.12 -16.20
C GLY A 12 -11.00 -7.93 -16.55
N LEU A 13 -11.49 -7.06 -17.42
CA LEU A 13 -10.75 -5.89 -17.90
C LEU A 13 -10.37 -4.94 -16.76
N PHE A 14 -11.30 -4.64 -15.84
CA PHE A 14 -11.00 -3.77 -14.70
C PHE A 14 -9.97 -4.38 -13.74
N CYS A 15 -10.02 -5.69 -13.49
CA CYS A 15 -8.97 -6.37 -12.74
C CYS A 15 -7.63 -6.30 -13.46
N GLY A 16 -7.60 -6.51 -14.78
CA GLY A 16 -6.40 -6.37 -15.60
C GLY A 16 -5.79 -4.97 -15.52
N ILE A 17 -6.63 -3.93 -15.58
CA ILE A 17 -6.20 -2.53 -15.42
C ILE A 17 -5.66 -2.27 -14.02
N ALA A 18 -6.35 -2.72 -12.97
CA ALA A 18 -5.88 -2.61 -11.59
C ALA A 18 -4.49 -3.24 -11.43
N LYS A 19 -4.27 -4.40 -12.06
CA LYS A 19 -3.01 -5.15 -12.05
C LYS A 19 -1.87 -4.53 -12.85
N CYS A 20 -2.16 -3.58 -13.72
CA CYS A 20 -1.13 -2.79 -14.40
C CYS A 20 -0.53 -1.71 -13.49
N CYS A 21 -1.20 -1.36 -12.38
CA CYS A 21 -0.74 -0.36 -11.42
C CYS A 21 -0.57 1.05 -12.06
N ILE A 22 -1.61 1.53 -12.75
CA ILE A 22 -1.59 2.81 -13.50
C ILE A 22 -2.69 3.75 -13.02
N PRO A 23 -2.39 5.02 -12.67
CA PRO A 23 -1.07 5.57 -12.29
C PRO A 23 -0.61 5.02 -10.93
N TYR A 24 0.68 5.15 -10.58
CA TYR A 24 1.31 4.49 -9.42
C TYR A 24 0.46 4.52 -8.15
N THR A 25 0.02 5.69 -7.67
CA THR A 25 -0.70 5.76 -6.39
C THR A 25 -2.08 5.10 -6.45
N ALA A 26 -2.89 5.47 -7.45
CA ALA A 26 -4.24 4.95 -7.59
C ALA A 26 -4.24 3.47 -7.98
N GLY A 27 -3.35 3.10 -8.90
CA GLY A 27 -3.12 1.73 -9.34
C GLY A 27 -2.63 0.84 -8.19
N ALA A 28 -1.66 1.30 -7.40
CA ALA A 28 -1.20 0.55 -6.23
C ALA A 28 -2.29 0.46 -5.16
N PHE A 29 -3.11 1.50 -4.98
CA PHE A 29 -4.28 1.41 -4.10
C PHE A 29 -5.27 0.34 -4.60
N MET A 30 -5.58 0.30 -5.90
CA MET A 30 -6.43 -0.73 -6.50
C MET A 30 -5.82 -2.12 -6.41
N TYR A 31 -4.50 -2.22 -6.57
CA TYR A 31 -3.76 -3.48 -6.50
C TYR A 31 -3.76 -4.06 -5.07
N ASN A 32 -3.59 -3.20 -4.06
CA ASN A 32 -3.35 -3.58 -2.67
C ASN A 32 -4.59 -3.49 -1.77
N THR A 33 -5.75 -3.08 -2.29
CA THR A 33 -6.96 -2.90 -1.49
C THR A 33 -8.19 -3.49 -2.17
N VAL A 34 -9.26 -3.61 -1.39
CA VAL A 34 -10.54 -4.18 -1.83
C VAL A 34 -11.59 -3.08 -2.05
N ILE A 35 -11.58 -2.01 -1.25
CA ILE A 35 -12.74 -1.11 -1.16
C ILE A 35 -13.09 -0.41 -2.46
N PHE A 36 -12.09 -0.03 -3.26
CA PHE A 36 -12.35 0.64 -4.52
C PHE A 36 -12.77 -0.35 -5.60
N ASN A 37 -12.18 -1.55 -5.59
CA ASN A 37 -12.60 -2.64 -6.47
C ASN A 37 -14.07 -3.03 -6.22
N ALA A 38 -14.55 -2.93 -4.97
CA ALA A 38 -15.96 -3.12 -4.63
C ALA A 38 -16.89 -2.10 -5.31
N VAL A 39 -16.44 -0.84 -5.49
CA VAL A 39 -17.19 0.18 -6.24
C VAL A 39 -17.33 -0.24 -7.70
N ILE A 40 -16.24 -0.71 -8.31
CA ILE A 40 -16.25 -1.18 -9.71
C ILE A 40 -17.18 -2.38 -9.86
N VAL A 41 -17.07 -3.37 -8.96
CA VAL A 41 -17.93 -4.55 -8.96
C VAL A 41 -19.40 -4.17 -8.81
N GLY A 42 -19.73 -3.28 -7.87
CA GLY A 42 -21.09 -2.80 -7.64
C GLY A 42 -21.66 -2.06 -8.86
N ALA A 43 -20.84 -1.27 -9.55
CA ALA A 43 -21.24 -0.58 -10.78
C ALA A 43 -21.51 -1.55 -11.93
N VAL A 44 -20.69 -2.59 -12.10
CA VAL A 44 -20.85 -3.58 -13.18
C VAL A 44 -22.02 -4.54 -12.93
N LEU A 45 -22.24 -4.93 -11.66
CA LEU A 45 -23.30 -5.86 -11.28
C LEU A 45 -24.64 -5.17 -11.00
N GLY A 46 -24.66 -3.84 -10.83
CA GLY A 46 -25.88 -3.05 -10.65
C GLY A 46 -26.37 -2.96 -9.20
N ASP A 47 -25.63 -3.50 -8.23
CA ASP A 47 -25.98 -3.44 -6.80
C ASP A 47 -24.78 -2.93 -5.98
N MET A 48 -24.69 -1.60 -5.90
CA MET A 48 -23.63 -0.90 -5.17
C MET A 48 -23.68 -1.16 -3.66
N PRO A 49 -24.83 -1.08 -2.97
CA PRO A 49 -24.87 -1.30 -1.53
C PRO A 49 -24.35 -2.67 -1.10
N HIS A 50 -24.78 -3.75 -1.76
CA HIS A 50 -24.31 -5.10 -1.43
C HIS A 50 -22.81 -5.27 -1.74
N ALA A 51 -22.35 -4.78 -2.89
CA ALA A 51 -20.93 -4.85 -3.25
C ALA A 51 -20.05 -4.14 -2.22
N MET A 52 -20.45 -2.95 -1.77
CA MET A 52 -19.71 -2.17 -0.78
C MET A 52 -19.74 -2.80 0.62
N MET A 53 -20.84 -3.42 1.05
CA MET A 53 -20.91 -4.14 2.32
C MET A 53 -19.97 -5.35 2.35
N ILE A 54 -19.95 -6.13 1.27
CA ILE A 54 -19.03 -7.27 1.12
C ILE A 54 -17.59 -6.76 1.04
N GLY A 55 -17.33 -5.76 0.20
CA GLY A 55 -16.01 -5.14 0.03
C GLY A 55 -15.44 -4.57 1.32
N ALA A 56 -16.26 -3.91 2.16
CA ALA A 56 -15.84 -3.42 3.47
C ALA A 56 -15.46 -4.55 4.43
N SER A 57 -16.15 -5.68 4.35
CA SER A 57 -15.86 -6.86 5.16
C SER A 57 -14.55 -7.52 4.74
N LEU A 58 -14.34 -7.67 3.43
CA LEU A 58 -13.07 -8.18 2.88
C LEU A 58 -11.91 -7.24 3.21
N GLN A 59 -12.10 -5.93 3.06
CA GLN A 59 -11.04 -4.96 3.34
C GLN A 59 -10.45 -5.11 4.74
N LEU A 60 -11.28 -5.42 5.75
CA LEU A 60 -10.82 -5.58 7.13
C LEU A 60 -9.75 -6.67 7.30
N ILE A 61 -9.77 -7.70 6.44
CA ILE A 61 -8.76 -8.78 6.45
C ILE A 61 -7.51 -8.39 5.69
N TYR A 62 -7.67 -7.55 4.67
CA TYR A 62 -6.56 -7.02 3.89
C TYR A 62 -5.96 -5.74 4.50
N LEU A 63 -6.49 -5.24 5.61
CA LEU A 63 -5.82 -4.24 6.45
C LEU A 63 -4.51 -4.86 6.93
N GLY A 64 -3.38 -4.22 6.67
CA GLY A 64 -2.05 -4.71 7.08
C GLY A 64 -1.38 -5.71 6.12
N VAL A 65 -1.97 -6.02 4.95
CA VAL A 65 -1.23 -6.72 3.90
C VAL A 65 -0.24 -5.77 3.26
N ILE A 66 1.04 -5.93 3.59
CA ILE A 66 2.13 -5.09 3.08
C ILE A 66 3.12 -5.94 2.31
N ALA A 67 3.54 -5.45 1.15
CA ALA A 67 4.68 -5.97 0.43
C ALA A 67 5.96 -5.33 0.94
N ALA A 68 6.59 -5.95 1.93
CA ALA A 68 7.97 -5.60 2.25
C ALA A 68 8.89 -6.09 1.11
N GLY A 69 9.62 -5.18 0.47
CA GLY A 69 10.55 -5.50 -0.62
C GLY A 69 9.89 -6.11 -1.86
N GLY A 70 8.62 -5.78 -2.13
CA GLY A 70 7.90 -6.24 -3.31
C GLY A 70 7.25 -7.63 -3.20
N ASN A 71 7.40 -8.35 -2.09
CA ASN A 71 6.76 -9.65 -1.89
C ASN A 71 5.44 -9.53 -1.12
N GLN A 72 4.32 -9.64 -1.84
CA GLN A 72 2.96 -9.62 -1.27
C GLN A 72 2.61 -11.00 -0.68
N PRO A 73 2.15 -11.11 0.58
CA PRO A 73 1.74 -12.40 1.15
C PRO A 73 0.37 -12.88 0.63
N THR A 74 -0.46 -11.99 0.10
CA THR A 74 -1.77 -12.30 -0.49
C THR A 74 -2.12 -11.20 -1.50
N ASP A 75 -3.02 -11.51 -2.44
CA ASP A 75 -3.48 -10.61 -3.50
C ASP A 75 -4.91 -10.07 -3.22
N PRO A 76 -5.04 -8.85 -2.69
CA PRO A 76 -6.35 -8.26 -2.36
C PRO A 76 -7.18 -7.93 -3.59
N CYS A 77 -6.53 -7.50 -4.67
CA CYS A 77 -7.20 -7.14 -5.92
C CYS A 77 -7.90 -8.35 -6.53
N LEU A 78 -7.18 -9.45 -6.76
CA LEU A 78 -7.79 -10.64 -7.35
C LEU A 78 -8.88 -11.22 -6.43
N ALA A 79 -8.63 -11.22 -5.11
CA ALA A 79 -9.62 -11.66 -4.15
C ALA A 79 -10.91 -10.83 -4.20
N ALA A 80 -10.82 -9.50 -4.34
CA ALA A 80 -11.98 -8.62 -4.47
C ALA A 80 -12.80 -8.94 -5.73
N TYR A 81 -12.13 -9.07 -6.87
CA TYR A 81 -12.78 -9.28 -8.17
C TYR A 81 -13.37 -10.69 -8.33
N VAL A 82 -12.99 -11.66 -7.50
CA VAL A 82 -13.62 -12.99 -7.49
C VAL A 82 -14.67 -13.07 -6.39
N ALA A 83 -14.30 -12.74 -5.15
CA ALA A 83 -15.15 -13.00 -4.00
C ALA A 83 -16.39 -12.11 -3.93
N ILE A 84 -16.30 -10.84 -4.33
CA ILE A 84 -17.46 -9.94 -4.31
C ILE A 84 -18.50 -10.38 -5.35
N PRO A 85 -18.15 -10.55 -6.66
CA PRO A 85 -19.13 -10.99 -7.65
C PRO A 85 -19.73 -12.36 -7.35
N VAL A 86 -18.92 -13.33 -6.92
CA VAL A 86 -19.39 -14.68 -6.57
C VAL A 86 -20.35 -14.61 -5.39
N ALA A 87 -20.01 -13.87 -4.34
CA ALA A 87 -20.88 -13.75 -3.18
C ALA A 87 -22.23 -13.10 -3.53
N MET A 88 -22.24 -12.06 -4.37
CA MET A 88 -23.46 -11.42 -4.85
C MET A 88 -24.28 -12.36 -5.76
N ALA A 89 -23.61 -13.12 -6.63
CA ALA A 89 -24.28 -14.06 -7.54
C ALA A 89 -24.95 -15.21 -6.76
N SER A 90 -24.24 -15.76 -5.78
CA SER A 90 -24.66 -16.92 -4.99
C SER A 90 -25.50 -16.58 -3.76
N GLY A 91 -25.70 -15.30 -3.43
CA GLY A 91 -26.46 -14.88 -2.24
C GLY A 91 -25.72 -15.15 -0.92
N LEU A 92 -24.38 -15.19 -0.97
CA LEU A 92 -23.55 -15.44 0.20
C LEU A 92 -23.56 -14.26 1.17
N ASN A 93 -23.53 -14.56 2.45
CA ASN A 93 -23.25 -13.56 3.46
C ASN A 93 -21.77 -13.10 3.38
N THR A 94 -21.47 -11.98 4.05
CA THR A 94 -20.14 -11.38 4.06
C THR A 94 -19.06 -12.32 4.60
N ASN A 95 -19.40 -13.20 5.55
CA ASN A 95 -18.44 -14.11 6.19
C ASN A 95 -18.01 -15.25 5.25
N ALA A 96 -18.95 -15.77 4.46
CA ALA A 96 -18.64 -16.76 3.42
C ALA A 96 -17.83 -16.13 2.27
N ALA A 97 -18.11 -14.88 1.91
CA ALA A 97 -17.31 -14.14 0.93
C ALA A 97 -15.83 -14.00 1.38
N VAL A 98 -15.63 -13.74 2.66
CA VAL A 98 -14.30 -13.69 3.29
C VAL A 98 -13.56 -15.03 3.18
N ALA A 99 -14.24 -16.13 3.46
CA ALA A 99 -13.64 -17.47 3.36
C ALA A 99 -13.17 -17.80 1.94
N LEU A 100 -13.89 -17.30 0.92
CA LEU A 100 -13.50 -17.45 -0.49
C LEU A 100 -12.34 -16.53 -0.89
N ALA A 101 -12.26 -15.33 -0.32
CA ALA A 101 -11.25 -14.33 -0.65
C ALA A 101 -9.82 -14.79 -0.32
N VAL A 102 -9.62 -15.45 0.82
CA VAL A 102 -8.30 -15.88 1.30
C VAL A 102 -7.57 -16.80 0.31
N PRO A 103 -8.12 -17.97 -0.10
CA PRO A 103 -7.41 -18.86 -1.04
C PRO A 103 -7.22 -18.23 -2.41
N VAL A 104 -8.18 -17.43 -2.90
CA VAL A 104 -8.05 -16.71 -4.17
C VAL A 104 -6.89 -15.72 -4.12
N GLY A 105 -6.77 -14.96 -3.02
CA GLY A 105 -5.67 -14.03 -2.83
C GLY A 105 -4.31 -14.73 -2.82
N LEU A 106 -4.21 -15.95 -2.26
CA LEU A 106 -2.96 -16.72 -2.29
C LEU A 106 -2.59 -17.19 -3.70
N LEU A 107 -3.57 -17.65 -4.47
CA LEU A 107 -3.34 -18.02 -5.88
C LEU A 107 -2.91 -16.81 -6.72
N GLY A 108 -3.49 -15.63 -6.45
CA GLY A 108 -3.14 -14.38 -7.14
C GLY A 108 -1.68 -13.97 -6.97
N VAL A 109 -1.09 -14.21 -5.80
CA VAL A 109 0.34 -13.96 -5.56
C VAL A 109 1.20 -14.83 -6.46
N GLN A 110 0.86 -16.11 -6.61
CA GLN A 110 1.64 -17.03 -7.45
C GLN A 110 1.56 -16.66 -8.93
N ILE A 111 0.38 -16.26 -9.41
CA ILE A 111 0.21 -15.74 -10.77
C ILE A 111 1.05 -14.46 -10.96
N SER A 112 1.03 -13.55 -9.99
CA SER A 112 1.80 -12.30 -10.03
C SER A 112 3.31 -12.56 -10.10
N ASN A 113 3.81 -13.52 -9.30
CA ASN A 113 5.22 -13.93 -9.31
C ASN A 113 5.65 -14.50 -10.67
N LEU A 114 4.80 -15.31 -11.31
CA LEU A 114 5.08 -15.83 -12.66
C LEU A 114 5.14 -14.69 -13.69
N LEU A 115 4.28 -13.68 -13.57
CA LEU A 115 4.29 -12.52 -14.46
C LEU A 115 5.50 -11.60 -14.22
N TYR A 116 5.99 -11.47 -12.99
CA TYR A 116 7.25 -10.76 -12.70
C TYR A 116 8.46 -11.49 -13.27
N LEU A 117 8.46 -12.82 -13.25
CA LEU A 117 9.48 -13.62 -13.92
C LEU A 117 9.42 -13.42 -15.44
N ALA A 118 8.22 -13.49 -16.03
CA ALA A 118 8.02 -13.27 -17.46
C ALA A 118 8.42 -11.84 -17.90
N ALA A 119 8.18 -10.83 -17.06
CA ALA A 119 8.59 -9.46 -17.31
C ALA A 119 10.12 -9.29 -17.43
N GLY A 120 10.92 -10.20 -16.85
CA GLY A 120 12.37 -10.23 -17.04
C GLY A 120 12.79 -10.33 -18.51
N PHE A 121 12.09 -11.13 -19.33
CA PHE A 121 12.36 -11.22 -20.77
C PHE A 121 12.14 -9.89 -21.49
N PHE A 122 11.17 -9.09 -21.03
CA PHE A 122 10.91 -7.76 -21.59
C PHE A 122 12.00 -6.78 -21.17
N ALA A 123 12.49 -6.88 -19.94
CA ALA A 123 13.57 -6.05 -19.43
C ALA A 123 14.89 -6.30 -20.19
N GLN A 124 15.28 -7.56 -20.39
CA GLN A 124 16.50 -7.92 -21.14
C GLN A 124 16.46 -7.41 -22.59
N LYS A 125 15.31 -7.50 -23.25
CA LYS A 125 15.17 -6.97 -24.62
C LYS A 125 15.15 -5.43 -24.64
N ALA A 126 14.68 -4.79 -23.57
CA ALA A 126 14.75 -3.34 -23.44
C ALA A 126 16.19 -2.83 -23.35
N ASP A 127 17.09 -3.60 -22.72
CA ASP A 127 18.53 -3.29 -22.71
C ASP A 127 19.10 -3.25 -24.14
N VAL A 128 18.71 -4.19 -25.01
CA VAL A 128 19.13 -4.19 -26.44
C VAL A 128 18.62 -2.96 -27.20
N TYR A 129 17.43 -2.45 -26.87
CA TYR A 129 16.93 -1.19 -27.45
C TYR A 129 17.69 0.02 -26.90
N ALA A 130 18.03 0.03 -25.61
CA ALA A 130 18.83 1.08 -24.99
C ALA A 130 20.24 1.16 -25.63
N GLU A 131 20.87 0.03 -25.90
CA GLU A 131 22.17 -0.05 -26.59
C GLU A 131 22.16 0.52 -28.01
N LYS A 132 20.99 0.52 -28.67
CA LYS A 132 20.80 1.10 -30.00
C LYS A 132 20.40 2.58 -29.95
N GLY A 133 20.17 3.14 -28.76
CA GLY A 133 19.63 4.48 -28.56
C GLY A 133 18.14 4.58 -28.91
N ASP A 134 17.42 3.46 -29.00
CA ASP A 134 15.99 3.44 -29.32
C ASP A 134 15.13 3.46 -28.05
N ALA A 135 14.98 4.66 -27.49
CA ALA A 135 14.13 4.87 -26.32
C ALA A 135 12.65 4.53 -26.58
N LYS A 136 12.16 4.64 -27.83
CA LYS A 136 10.76 4.30 -28.15
C LYS A 136 10.54 2.80 -28.11
N GLY A 137 11.44 2.02 -28.71
CA GLY A 137 11.42 0.56 -28.64
C GLY A 137 11.57 0.06 -27.20
N MET A 138 12.48 0.65 -26.44
CA MET A 138 12.67 0.35 -25.01
C MET A 138 11.38 0.55 -24.20
N ILE A 139 10.76 1.73 -24.29
CA ILE A 139 9.51 2.06 -23.58
C ILE A 139 8.35 1.17 -24.06
N GLY A 140 8.19 1.02 -25.39
CA GLY A 140 7.12 0.22 -25.96
C GLY A 140 7.18 -1.25 -25.53
N TRP A 141 8.38 -1.81 -25.43
CA TRP A 141 8.54 -3.21 -25.04
C TRP A 141 8.44 -3.41 -23.52
N SER A 142 9.22 -2.66 -22.73
CA SER A 142 9.31 -2.86 -21.27
C SER A 142 8.12 -2.35 -20.48
N ILE A 143 7.40 -1.34 -20.98
CA ILE A 143 6.25 -0.75 -20.27
C ILE A 143 4.96 -1.19 -20.93
N VAL A 144 4.76 -0.87 -22.20
CA VAL A 144 3.48 -1.20 -22.89
C VAL A 144 3.34 -2.71 -23.07
N GLY A 145 4.41 -3.41 -23.47
CA GLY A 145 4.41 -4.87 -23.61
C GLY A 145 4.10 -5.60 -22.31
N VAL A 146 4.77 -5.23 -21.21
CA VAL A 146 4.52 -5.82 -19.88
C VAL A 146 3.11 -5.48 -19.37
N GLY A 147 2.66 -4.24 -19.55
CA GLY A 147 1.30 -3.82 -19.20
C GLY A 147 0.23 -4.63 -19.94
N LEU A 148 0.37 -4.79 -21.25
CA LEU A 148 -0.56 -5.61 -22.05
C LEU A 148 -0.53 -7.09 -21.63
N MET A 149 0.65 -7.65 -21.36
CA MET A 149 0.77 -9.02 -20.85
C MET A 149 -0.01 -9.20 -19.55
N ARG A 150 0.19 -8.30 -18.57
CA ARG A 150 -0.55 -8.36 -17.28
C ARG A 150 -2.04 -8.19 -17.48
N LEU A 151 -2.45 -7.20 -18.29
CA LEU A 151 -3.85 -6.93 -18.57
C LEU A 151 -4.53 -8.15 -19.19
N ILE A 152 -3.96 -8.71 -20.25
CA ILE A 152 -4.55 -9.86 -20.96
C ILE A 152 -4.61 -11.09 -20.05
N CYS A 153 -3.53 -11.36 -19.31
CA CYS A 153 -3.47 -12.52 -18.42
C CYS A 153 -4.55 -12.46 -17.32
N PHE A 154 -4.60 -11.35 -16.56
CA PHE A 154 -5.59 -11.22 -15.50
C PHE A 154 -7.02 -11.06 -16.03
N ALA A 155 -7.22 -10.35 -17.14
CA ALA A 155 -8.55 -10.18 -17.71
C ALA A 155 -9.14 -11.49 -18.23
N SER A 156 -8.35 -12.27 -18.96
CA SER A 156 -8.80 -13.58 -19.47
C SER A 156 -9.05 -14.57 -18.34
N LEU A 157 -8.11 -14.68 -17.40
CA LEU A 157 -8.22 -15.59 -16.26
C LEU A 157 -9.45 -15.29 -15.41
N LEU A 158 -9.68 -14.02 -15.08
CA LEU A 158 -10.84 -13.62 -14.28
C LEU A 158 -12.16 -13.78 -15.06
N THR A 159 -12.19 -13.45 -16.35
CA THR A 159 -13.40 -13.63 -17.18
C THR A 159 -13.84 -15.09 -17.20
N VAL A 160 -12.89 -16.01 -17.42
CA VAL A 160 -13.16 -17.45 -17.42
C VAL A 160 -13.61 -17.91 -16.03
N ALA A 161 -12.92 -17.47 -14.98
CA ALA A 161 -13.26 -17.84 -13.60
C ALA A 161 -14.67 -17.39 -13.20
N LEU A 162 -15.08 -16.17 -13.55
CA LEU A 162 -16.40 -15.65 -13.20
C LEU A 162 -17.53 -16.26 -14.04
N TYR A 163 -17.31 -16.42 -15.34
CA TYR A 163 -18.34 -16.94 -16.25
C TYR A 163 -18.64 -18.43 -16.03
N PHE A 164 -17.60 -19.25 -15.85
CA PHE A 164 -17.77 -20.69 -15.61
C PHE A 164 -17.91 -21.03 -14.13
N GLY A 165 -17.40 -20.20 -13.22
CA GLY A 165 -17.39 -20.49 -11.78
C GLY A 165 -18.70 -20.20 -11.05
N SER A 166 -19.52 -19.24 -11.51
CA SER A 166 -20.71 -18.81 -10.75
C SER A 166 -21.76 -19.91 -10.55
N GLY A 167 -21.83 -20.90 -11.46
CA GLY A 167 -22.77 -22.02 -11.36
C GLY A 167 -22.31 -23.18 -10.47
N ALA A 168 -20.99 -23.38 -10.32
CA ALA A 168 -20.44 -24.52 -9.57
C ALA A 168 -20.52 -24.33 -8.04
N LEU A 169 -20.58 -23.07 -7.58
CA LEU A 169 -20.53 -22.74 -6.16
C LEU A 169 -21.91 -22.82 -5.47
N GLN A 170 -23.01 -22.67 -6.19
CA GLN A 170 -24.35 -22.62 -5.59
C GLN A 170 -24.74 -23.95 -4.90
N GLY A 171 -24.33 -25.09 -5.47
CA GLY A 171 -24.62 -26.42 -4.90
C GLY A 171 -23.81 -26.79 -3.66
N VAL A 172 -22.74 -26.03 -3.34
CA VAL A 172 -21.92 -26.27 -2.13
C VAL A 172 -22.49 -25.53 -0.91
N LEU A 173 -23.43 -24.61 -1.11
CA LEU A 173 -23.89 -23.67 -0.07
C LEU A 173 -25.10 -24.16 0.71
N ASP A 174 -25.96 -24.96 0.08
CA ASP A 174 -27.19 -25.44 0.71
C ASP A 174 -26.94 -26.53 1.77
N ASP A 175 -25.75 -27.13 1.77
CA ASP A 175 -25.36 -28.23 2.67
C ASP A 175 -24.46 -27.80 3.85
N ILE A 176 -24.17 -26.51 4.04
CA ILE A 176 -23.26 -26.08 5.12
C ILE A 176 -23.96 -26.21 6.49
N PRO A 177 -23.46 -27.06 7.42
CA PRO A 177 -24.07 -27.24 8.73
C PRO A 177 -24.05 -25.95 9.58
N LYS A 178 -25.08 -25.73 10.40
CA LYS A 178 -25.19 -24.55 11.27
C LYS A 178 -23.96 -24.32 12.16
N PHE A 179 -23.31 -25.39 12.65
CA PHE A 179 -22.09 -25.24 13.46
C PHE A 179 -20.94 -24.59 12.67
N VAL A 180 -20.81 -24.90 11.37
CA VAL A 180 -19.80 -24.30 10.48
C VAL A 180 -20.14 -22.83 10.24
N THR A 181 -21.43 -22.48 10.09
CA THR A 181 -21.85 -21.07 9.93
C THR A 181 -21.55 -20.21 11.16
N ASN A 182 -21.65 -20.79 12.36
CA ASN A 182 -21.24 -20.12 13.61
C ASN A 182 -19.72 -19.92 13.64
N GLY A 183 -18.94 -20.94 13.26
CA GLY A 183 -17.49 -20.83 13.10
C GLY A 183 -17.09 -19.73 12.12
N LEU A 184 -17.72 -19.67 10.94
CA LEU A 184 -17.46 -18.63 9.93
C LEU A 184 -17.81 -17.22 10.43
N THR A 185 -18.83 -17.10 11.28
CA THR A 185 -19.24 -15.81 11.88
C THR A 185 -18.24 -15.32 12.90
N ALA A 186 -17.84 -16.19 13.83
CA ALA A 186 -16.78 -15.91 14.79
C ALA A 186 -15.46 -15.52 14.08
N MET A 187 -15.12 -16.23 13.02
CA MET A 187 -13.98 -15.93 12.17
C MET A 187 -14.07 -14.52 11.57
N GLY A 188 -15.22 -14.16 10.99
CA GLY A 188 -15.48 -12.81 10.48
C GLY A 188 -15.37 -11.72 11.55
N ALA A 189 -15.77 -12.00 12.80
CA ALA A 189 -15.66 -11.06 13.91
C ALA A 189 -14.22 -10.86 14.41
N CYS A 190 -13.37 -11.90 14.33
CA CYS A 190 -11.98 -11.88 14.76
C CYS A 190 -11.02 -11.31 13.71
N LEU A 191 -11.29 -11.52 12.42
CA LEU A 191 -10.37 -11.16 11.34
C LEU A 191 -9.96 -9.68 11.28
N PRO A 192 -10.84 -8.69 11.57
CA PRO A 192 -10.42 -7.28 11.68
C PRO A 192 -9.30 -7.06 12.68
N ALA A 193 -9.23 -7.87 13.75
CA ALA A 193 -8.20 -7.74 14.78
C ALA A 193 -6.80 -8.03 14.23
N VAL A 194 -6.69 -8.93 13.24
CA VAL A 194 -5.43 -9.21 12.55
C VAL A 194 -4.92 -7.95 11.87
N GLY A 195 -5.77 -7.28 11.10
CA GLY A 195 -5.34 -6.11 10.34
C GLY A 195 -4.93 -4.93 11.23
N PHE A 196 -5.70 -4.63 12.28
CA PHE A 196 -5.31 -3.58 13.23
C PHE A 196 -4.05 -3.93 14.02
N ALA A 197 -3.86 -5.21 14.39
CA ALA A 197 -2.65 -5.66 15.06
C ALA A 197 -1.41 -5.56 14.16
N ILE A 198 -1.53 -5.90 12.88
CA ILE A 198 -0.43 -5.77 11.92
C ILE A 198 -0.04 -4.29 11.78
N ILE A 199 -1.02 -3.40 11.52
CA ILE A 199 -0.75 -1.97 11.37
C ILE A 199 -0.14 -1.42 12.65
N ALA A 200 -0.72 -1.71 13.81
CA ALA A 200 -0.18 -1.27 15.10
C ALA A 200 1.27 -1.75 15.29
N ASN A 201 1.60 -2.99 14.95
CA ASN A 201 2.96 -3.52 15.04
C ASN A 201 3.97 -2.80 14.14
N LEU A 202 3.53 -2.27 12.99
CA LEU A 202 4.39 -1.61 12.03
C LEU A 202 4.72 -0.17 12.43
N ILE A 203 3.70 0.57 12.86
CA ILE A 203 3.85 1.99 13.21
C ILE A 203 4.22 2.19 14.69
N SER A 204 4.17 1.13 15.51
CA SER A 204 4.42 1.22 16.94
C SER A 204 5.89 1.35 17.28
N LYS A 205 6.17 2.36 18.11
CA LYS A 205 7.34 2.39 18.99
C LYS A 205 6.85 2.21 20.43
N PRO A 206 7.62 1.57 21.34
CA PRO A 206 7.20 1.33 22.73
C PRO A 206 6.66 2.57 23.44
N LYS A 207 7.26 3.75 23.17
CA LYS A 207 6.84 5.06 23.70
C LYS A 207 5.42 5.47 23.30
N PHE A 208 4.91 4.99 22.16
CA PHE A 208 3.64 5.44 21.58
C PHE A 208 2.47 4.45 21.79
N ILE A 209 2.73 3.26 22.32
CA ILE A 209 1.69 2.27 22.66
C ILE A 209 0.53 2.87 23.48
N PRO A 210 0.74 3.78 24.46
CA PRO A 210 -0.37 4.39 25.20
C PRO A 210 -1.42 5.10 24.32
N PHE A 211 -1.04 5.64 23.15
CA PHE A 211 -1.98 6.29 22.24
C PHE A 211 -2.99 5.31 21.65
N PHE A 212 -2.59 4.05 21.42
CA PHE A 212 -3.51 3.00 20.99
C PHE A 212 -4.61 2.77 22.02
N PHE A 213 -4.23 2.60 23.29
CA PHE A 213 -5.20 2.41 24.38
C PHE A 213 -6.09 3.63 24.58
N ALA A 214 -5.52 4.84 24.47
CA ALA A 214 -6.28 6.08 24.55
C ALA A 214 -7.39 6.13 23.49
N GLY A 215 -7.07 5.85 22.22
CA GLY A 215 -8.06 5.80 21.15
C GLY A 215 -9.10 4.70 21.34
N PHE A 216 -8.66 3.51 21.78
CA PHE A 216 -9.53 2.35 22.04
C PHE A 216 -10.58 2.67 23.12
N PHE A 217 -10.15 3.10 24.30
CA PHE A 217 -11.08 3.37 25.38
C PHE A 217 -11.94 4.60 25.11
N LEU A 218 -11.37 5.65 24.51
CA LEU A 218 -12.12 6.86 24.20
C LEU A 218 -13.36 6.55 23.35
N ILE A 219 -13.20 5.87 22.21
CA ILE A 219 -14.35 5.55 21.37
C ILE A 219 -15.30 4.56 22.05
N GLN A 220 -14.76 3.65 22.87
CA GLN A 220 -15.57 2.60 23.48
C GLN A 220 -16.48 3.14 24.59
N TYR A 221 -16.05 4.18 25.33
CA TYR A 221 -16.86 4.86 26.33
C TYR A 221 -17.75 5.96 25.73
N THR A 222 -17.21 6.75 24.80
CA THR A 222 -17.94 7.92 24.27
C THR A 222 -18.84 7.59 23.09
N LYS A 223 -18.59 6.46 22.40
CA LYS A 223 -19.27 6.05 21.16
C LYS A 223 -19.22 7.12 20.05
N ILE A 224 -18.21 7.99 20.09
CA ILE A 224 -18.02 9.01 19.04
C ILE A 224 -17.75 8.36 17.68
N GLY A 225 -18.11 9.08 16.62
CA GLY A 225 -17.76 8.66 15.27
C GLY A 225 -16.26 8.70 14.99
N THR A 226 -15.86 8.03 13.92
CA THR A 226 -14.46 7.94 13.46
C THR A 226 -13.86 9.29 13.05
N ILE A 227 -14.67 10.21 12.49
CA ILE A 227 -14.20 11.55 12.09
C ILE A 227 -13.84 12.40 13.32
N PRO A 228 -14.71 12.56 14.34
CA PRO A 228 -14.33 13.21 15.61
C PRO A 228 -13.08 12.59 16.26
N LEU A 229 -12.97 11.25 16.25
CA LEU A 229 -11.78 10.57 16.77
C LEU A 229 -10.52 11.00 16.01
N LEU A 230 -10.56 11.06 14.68
CA LEU A 230 -9.43 11.52 13.86
C LEU A 230 -9.02 12.95 14.19
N MET A 231 -9.98 13.86 14.35
CA MET A 231 -9.70 15.26 14.69
C MET A 231 -9.04 15.37 16.07
N MET A 232 -9.52 14.61 17.05
CA MET A 232 -8.91 14.55 18.38
C MET A 232 -7.50 13.96 18.33
N GLY A 233 -7.31 12.86 17.60
CA GLY A 233 -6.00 12.24 17.39
C GLY A 233 -5.03 13.22 16.75
N ALA A 234 -5.45 13.95 15.70
CA ALA A 234 -4.63 14.94 15.01
C ALA A 234 -4.24 16.09 15.94
N PHE A 235 -5.18 16.56 16.78
CA PHE A 235 -4.90 17.59 17.79
C PHE A 235 -3.88 17.10 18.84
N ILE A 236 -4.05 15.89 19.37
CA ILE A 236 -3.11 15.28 20.33
C ILE A 236 -1.73 15.11 19.70
N THR A 237 -1.66 14.63 18.47
CA THR A 237 -0.42 14.51 17.70
C THR A 237 0.25 15.87 17.52
N PHE A 238 -0.51 16.89 17.12
CA PHE A 238 -0.02 18.25 16.95
C PHE A 238 0.57 18.81 18.24
N LEU A 239 -0.12 18.64 19.37
CA LEU A 239 0.40 19.05 20.68
C LEU A 239 1.69 18.30 21.04
N TYR A 240 1.71 16.97 20.89
CA TYR A 240 2.89 16.18 21.18
C TYR A 240 4.11 16.64 20.36
N VAL A 241 3.94 16.79 19.04
CA VAL A 241 5.00 17.26 18.14
C VAL A 241 5.45 18.67 18.50
N THR A 242 4.53 19.56 18.84
CA THR A 242 4.85 20.94 19.25
C THR A 242 5.68 20.97 20.52
N PHE A 243 5.34 20.15 21.53
CA PHE A 243 6.09 20.09 22.79
C PHE A 243 7.43 19.37 22.68
N THR A 244 7.57 18.44 21.75
CA THR A 244 8.82 17.66 21.55
C THR A 244 9.73 18.20 20.45
N LYS A 245 9.32 19.29 19.78
CA LYS A 245 10.06 19.90 18.66
C LYS A 245 11.54 20.16 18.97
N ASN A 246 11.84 20.59 20.20
CA ASN A 246 13.20 20.91 20.63
C ASN A 246 14.10 19.66 20.72
N GLU A 247 13.55 18.48 21.06
CA GLU A 247 14.30 17.22 21.10
C GLU A 247 14.74 16.79 19.69
N TYR A 248 13.88 16.97 18.68
CA TYR A 248 14.21 16.64 17.28
C TYR A 248 15.25 17.59 16.67
N THR A 249 15.26 18.85 17.11
CA THR A 249 16.22 19.86 16.63
C THR A 249 17.58 19.69 17.34
N SER A 250 17.57 19.21 18.58
CA SER A 250 18.76 18.89 19.38
C SER A 250 19.47 17.65 18.86
N ASN A 251 18.76 16.53 18.66
CA ASN A 251 19.39 15.28 18.21
C ASN A 251 19.98 15.38 16.81
N ALA A 252 19.36 16.18 15.93
CA ALA A 252 19.91 16.43 14.59
C ALA A 252 21.27 17.14 14.62
N ARG A 253 21.53 18.00 15.62
CA ARG A 253 22.85 18.63 15.80
C ARG A 253 23.91 17.66 16.32
N TYR A 254 23.53 16.77 17.23
CA TYR A 254 24.46 15.76 17.75
C TYR A 254 24.88 14.74 16.69
N ASP A 255 23.97 14.34 15.80
CA ASP A 255 24.29 13.47 14.66
C ASP A 255 25.16 14.20 13.61
N GLU A 256 25.01 15.53 13.45
CA GLU A 256 25.90 16.35 12.61
C GLU A 256 27.32 16.43 13.19
N ASP A 257 27.48 16.62 14.52
CA ASP A 257 28.79 16.76 15.18
C ASP A 257 29.62 15.45 15.23
N GLU A 258 29.00 14.26 15.09
CA GLU A 258 29.73 12.96 15.01
C GLU A 258 30.13 12.59 13.57
N ASP A 259 29.47 13.16 12.55
CA ASP A 259 29.74 12.92 11.13
C ASP A 259 30.73 13.96 10.53
N GLU A 260 31.18 14.95 11.29
CA GLU A 260 32.12 16.01 10.87
C GLU A 260 33.57 15.53 10.61
N ASP A 261 33.89 14.23 10.77
CA ASP A 261 35.24 13.68 10.50
C ASP A 261 35.42 13.16 9.05
N GLU A 262 34.41 13.25 8.17
CA GLU A 262 34.53 12.97 6.73
C GLU A 262 34.28 14.24 5.90
N ASP A 263 35.29 15.11 5.82
CA ASP A 263 35.36 16.19 4.84
C ASP A 263 35.39 15.62 3.41
N GLU A 264 34.23 15.40 2.78
CA GLU A 264 34.11 15.40 1.32
C GLU A 264 33.83 16.84 0.86
N ASP A 265 34.76 17.40 0.09
CA ASP A 265 34.69 18.73 -0.52
C ASP A 265 33.26 19.08 -0.98
N GLU A 266 32.57 19.95 -0.24
CA GLU A 266 31.26 20.47 -0.62
C GLU A 266 31.39 21.28 -1.91
N GLU A 267 31.09 20.67 -3.06
CA GLU A 267 30.84 21.42 -4.28
C GLU A 267 29.59 22.29 -4.09
N GLU A 268 29.80 23.57 -3.74
CA GLU A 268 28.77 24.60 -3.81
C GLU A 268 28.05 24.49 -5.17
N PHE A 269 26.75 24.20 -5.13
CA PHE A 269 25.92 24.16 -6.33
C PHE A 269 25.78 25.59 -6.87
N GLU A 270 26.72 26.02 -7.71
CA GLU A 270 26.62 27.28 -8.44
C GLU A 270 25.30 27.34 -9.21
N GLN A 271 24.64 28.49 -9.13
CA GLN A 271 23.37 28.79 -9.79
C GLN A 271 23.57 28.97 -11.30
N GLU A 272 23.99 27.91 -12.00
CA GLU A 272 24.10 27.95 -13.46
C GLU A 272 22.71 27.94 -14.14
N GLU A 273 22.63 28.57 -15.31
CA GLU A 273 21.42 28.73 -16.12
C GLU A 273 20.81 27.37 -16.49
N ARG A 274 19.63 27.02 -15.96
CA ARG A 274 19.00 25.68 -16.07
C ARG A 274 18.45 25.40 -17.48
N ILE A 275 18.75 24.23 -18.04
CA ILE A 275 18.22 23.73 -19.32
C ILE A 275 16.76 23.28 -19.18
N LEU A 276 16.40 22.65 -18.05
CA LEU A 276 15.03 22.16 -17.84
C LEU A 276 14.12 23.22 -17.20
N SER A 277 12.92 23.36 -17.77
CA SER A 277 11.86 24.17 -17.18
C SER A 277 11.09 23.38 -16.11
N LYS A 278 10.32 24.10 -15.26
CA LYS A 278 9.38 23.45 -14.31
C LYS A 278 8.39 22.49 -14.99
N LYS A 279 8.01 22.76 -16.24
CA LYS A 279 7.12 21.88 -17.03
C LYS A 279 7.81 20.58 -17.43
N ASP A 280 9.11 20.62 -17.67
CA ASP A 280 9.89 19.43 -18.02
C ASP A 280 10.06 18.51 -16.80
N ILE A 281 10.35 19.09 -15.63
CA ILE A 281 10.40 18.34 -14.36
C ILE A 281 9.05 17.67 -14.07
N LEU A 282 7.95 18.42 -14.22
CA LEU A 282 6.61 17.87 -14.05
C LEU A 282 6.33 16.74 -15.06
N LYS A 283 6.76 16.91 -16.32
CA LYS A 283 6.60 15.87 -17.35
C LYS A 283 7.38 14.61 -17.00
N SER A 284 8.64 14.72 -16.56
CA SER A 284 9.44 13.58 -16.11
C SER A 284 8.80 12.89 -14.92
N TYR A 285 8.38 13.66 -13.90
CA TYR A 285 7.67 13.10 -12.74
C TYR A 285 6.37 12.40 -13.14
N LEU A 286 5.56 12.99 -14.03
CA LEU A 286 4.34 12.36 -14.54
C LEU A 286 4.62 11.06 -15.26
N VAL A 287 5.64 11.01 -16.14
CA VAL A 287 6.00 9.75 -16.80
C VAL A 287 6.36 8.70 -15.76
N TYR A 288 7.25 9.01 -14.81
CA TYR A 288 7.63 8.07 -13.76
C TYR A 288 6.42 7.60 -12.93
N TRP A 289 5.57 8.54 -12.51
CA TRP A 289 4.37 8.26 -11.73
C TRP A 289 3.37 7.37 -12.48
N PHE A 290 3.30 7.43 -13.81
CA PHE A 290 2.48 6.50 -14.58
C PHE A 290 3.16 5.14 -14.82
N THR A 291 4.49 5.10 -14.92
CA THR A 291 5.20 3.91 -15.42
C THR A 291 5.93 3.08 -14.38
N ALA A 292 6.15 3.60 -13.17
CA ALA A 292 7.03 3.01 -12.15
C ALA A 292 6.79 1.50 -11.94
N GLU A 293 5.52 1.08 -11.78
CA GLU A 293 5.18 -0.31 -11.45
C GLU A 293 4.76 -1.18 -12.65
N ILE A 294 4.56 -0.57 -13.82
CA ILE A 294 4.11 -1.31 -15.02
C ILE A 294 5.21 -2.30 -15.45
N CYS A 295 6.45 -1.83 -15.51
CA CYS A 295 7.60 -2.60 -16.01
C CYS A 295 8.23 -3.53 -14.96
N HIS A 296 7.61 -3.67 -13.78
CA HIS A 296 8.19 -4.36 -12.65
C HIS A 296 8.58 -5.81 -13.00
N SER A 297 9.84 -6.16 -12.75
CA SER A 297 10.45 -7.47 -13.00
C SER A 297 11.46 -7.80 -11.90
N PHE A 298 11.76 -9.07 -11.64
CA PHE A 298 12.75 -9.41 -10.61
C PHE A 298 14.18 -8.92 -10.95
N GLU A 299 14.51 -8.80 -12.24
CA GLU A 299 15.85 -8.43 -12.69
C GLU A 299 16.08 -6.91 -12.67
N ARG A 300 15.09 -6.12 -13.12
CA ARG A 300 15.23 -4.66 -13.28
C ARG A 300 14.31 -3.83 -12.40
N MET A 301 13.35 -4.45 -11.71
CA MET A 301 12.34 -3.77 -10.90
C MET A 301 11.71 -2.60 -11.68
N GLN A 302 11.80 -1.38 -11.18
CA GLN A 302 11.18 -0.18 -11.76
C GLN A 302 12.10 0.54 -12.77
N ALA A 303 13.32 0.05 -13.03
CA ALA A 303 14.32 0.75 -13.82
C ALA A 303 13.86 1.18 -15.22
N PRO A 304 13.13 0.36 -16.01
CA PRO A 304 12.65 0.81 -17.32
C PRO A 304 11.69 2.00 -17.24
N GLY A 305 10.84 2.04 -16.21
CA GLY A 305 9.94 3.14 -15.91
C GLY A 305 10.69 4.41 -15.47
N PHE A 306 11.74 4.23 -14.65
CA PHE A 306 12.62 5.34 -14.25
C PHE A 306 13.38 5.92 -15.46
N CYS A 307 13.96 5.07 -16.29
CA CYS A 307 14.65 5.49 -17.51
C CYS A 307 13.68 6.22 -18.48
N ALA A 308 12.46 5.71 -18.65
CA ALA A 308 11.42 6.35 -19.46
C ALA A 308 11.12 7.79 -19.02
N ALA A 309 11.17 8.06 -17.71
CA ALA A 309 10.97 9.39 -17.14
C ALA A 309 12.10 10.38 -17.46
N LEU A 310 13.32 9.87 -17.63
CA LEU A 310 14.50 10.66 -17.98
C LEU A 310 14.61 10.93 -19.49
N VAL A 311 14.09 10.04 -20.33
CA VAL A 311 14.17 10.13 -21.81
C VAL A 311 13.83 11.53 -22.37
N PRO A 312 12.75 12.22 -21.94
CA PRO A 312 12.45 13.56 -22.43
C PRO A 312 13.53 14.60 -22.10
N ALA A 313 14.14 14.51 -20.91
CA ALA A 313 15.21 15.40 -20.48
C ALA A 313 16.53 15.05 -21.18
N LEU A 314 16.89 13.77 -21.23
CA LEU A 314 18.09 13.29 -21.92
C LEU A 314 18.14 13.70 -23.40
N LYS A 315 16.99 13.75 -24.08
CA LYS A 315 16.89 14.26 -25.46
C LYS A 315 17.15 15.76 -25.61
N LYS A 316 16.96 16.54 -24.54
CA LYS A 316 17.31 17.97 -24.51
C LYS A 316 18.79 18.18 -24.17
N PHE A 317 19.33 17.31 -23.31
CA PHE A 317 20.75 17.32 -22.93
C PHE A 317 21.67 16.91 -24.08
N TYR A 318 21.22 15.98 -24.93
CA TYR A 318 21.98 15.45 -26.06
C TYR A 318 21.22 15.63 -27.39
N PRO A 319 21.12 16.87 -27.91
CA PRO A 319 20.28 17.17 -29.08
C PRO A 319 20.93 16.76 -30.42
N ASN A 320 22.26 16.67 -30.50
CA ASN A 320 22.97 16.47 -31.76
C ASN A 320 23.23 14.99 -32.05
N LYS A 321 23.48 14.65 -33.32
CA LYS A 321 23.83 13.29 -33.73
C LYS A 321 25.18 12.83 -33.17
N GLU A 322 26.09 13.77 -32.92
CA GLU A 322 27.42 13.53 -32.36
C GLU A 322 27.33 13.10 -30.89
N ASP A 323 26.30 13.58 -30.16
CA ASP A 323 26.04 13.23 -28.76
C ASP A 323 25.39 11.85 -28.59
N LYS A 324 25.12 11.15 -29.69
CA LYS A 324 24.42 9.86 -29.65
C LYS A 324 25.10 8.79 -28.78
N PRO A 325 26.45 8.66 -28.74
CA PRO A 325 27.12 7.75 -27.81
C PRO A 325 26.84 8.12 -26.35
N HIS A 326 26.88 9.41 -26.01
CA HIS A 326 26.58 9.92 -24.67
C HIS A 326 25.13 9.68 -24.25
N TYR A 327 24.19 9.85 -25.19
CA TYR A 327 22.79 9.51 -24.99
C TYR A 327 22.58 8.01 -24.73
N ILE A 328 23.27 7.14 -25.48
CA ILE A 328 23.19 5.68 -25.28
C ILE A 328 23.75 5.30 -23.90
N GLU A 329 24.89 5.88 -23.51
CA GLU A 329 25.45 5.66 -22.18
C GLU A 329 24.48 6.09 -21.08
N ALA A 330 23.78 7.21 -21.28
CA ALA A 330 22.73 7.70 -20.38
C ALA A 330 21.56 6.75 -20.22
N LEU A 331 21.09 6.15 -21.33
CA LEU A 331 20.05 5.13 -21.27
C LEU A 331 20.54 3.88 -20.53
N LYS A 332 21.75 3.41 -20.82
CA LYS A 332 22.31 2.20 -20.19
C LYS A 332 22.46 2.36 -18.67
N ARG A 333 23.03 3.47 -18.19
CA ARG A 333 23.19 3.71 -16.75
C ARG A 333 21.85 3.85 -16.03
N ASN A 334 20.83 4.40 -16.68
CA ASN A 334 19.50 4.55 -16.09
C ASN A 334 18.60 3.31 -16.24
N MET A 335 19.01 2.32 -17.03
CA MET A 335 18.40 0.97 -17.08
C MET A 335 18.95 0.01 -16.03
N THR A 336 19.96 0.43 -15.25
CA THR A 336 20.43 -0.33 -14.08
C THR A 336 19.35 -0.49 -13.03
N PHE A 337 19.47 -1.54 -12.21
CA PHE A 337 18.51 -1.86 -11.15
C PHE A 337 18.08 -0.61 -10.36
N PHE A 338 16.77 -0.42 -10.23
CA PHE A 338 16.20 0.70 -9.49
C PHE A 338 14.89 0.25 -8.84
N ASN A 339 14.80 0.41 -7.52
CA ASN A 339 13.62 0.05 -6.76
C ASN A 339 13.47 0.94 -5.54
N THR A 340 12.35 1.67 -5.46
CA THR A 340 12.03 2.50 -4.30
C THR A 340 10.54 2.88 -4.31
N GLU A 341 10.06 3.48 -3.22
CA GLU A 341 8.72 4.04 -3.17
C GLU A 341 8.65 5.30 -4.04
N ALA A 342 7.68 5.41 -4.95
CA ALA A 342 7.76 6.37 -6.06
C ALA A 342 7.61 7.85 -5.68
N HIS A 343 7.16 8.18 -4.47
CA HIS A 343 6.98 9.56 -4.03
C HIS A 343 8.17 10.04 -3.20
N TRP A 344 8.46 9.34 -2.10
CA TRP A 344 9.50 9.70 -1.13
C TRP A 344 10.89 9.29 -1.58
N GLY A 345 11.04 8.18 -2.30
CA GLY A 345 12.32 7.75 -2.85
C GLY A 345 12.46 8.10 -4.32
N GLY A 346 11.48 7.72 -5.12
CA GLY A 346 11.52 7.91 -6.57
C GLY A 346 11.47 9.38 -6.96
N GLY A 347 10.79 10.21 -6.16
CA GLY A 347 10.75 11.66 -6.36
C GLY A 347 12.14 12.30 -6.25
N PRO A 348 12.81 12.22 -5.08
CA PRO A 348 14.19 12.66 -4.89
C PRO A 348 15.19 12.05 -5.85
N CYS A 349 15.17 10.73 -6.04
CA CYS A 349 16.08 10.04 -6.95
C CYS A 349 15.94 10.58 -8.38
N LEU A 350 14.72 10.77 -8.88
CA LEU A 350 14.48 11.33 -10.21
C LEU A 350 14.99 12.77 -10.31
N GLY A 351 14.72 13.60 -9.30
CA GLY A 351 15.17 15.00 -9.27
C GLY A 351 16.70 15.12 -9.27
N LEU A 352 17.36 14.31 -8.43
CA LEU A 352 18.82 14.26 -8.34
C LEU A 352 19.44 13.75 -9.65
N THR A 353 18.93 12.66 -10.20
CA THR A 353 19.45 12.14 -11.47
C THR A 353 19.28 13.17 -12.59
N LEU A 354 18.14 13.87 -12.69
CA LEU A 354 17.97 14.95 -13.67
C LEU A 354 19.01 16.06 -13.51
N ALA A 355 19.33 16.47 -12.27
CA ALA A 355 20.32 17.51 -12.00
C ALA A 355 21.75 17.05 -12.36
N MET A 356 22.11 15.83 -12.01
CA MET A 356 23.45 15.29 -12.29
C MET A 356 23.65 14.99 -13.78
N GLU A 357 22.62 14.49 -14.46
CA GLU A 357 22.60 14.29 -15.91
C GLU A 357 22.77 15.60 -16.67
N GLU A 358 22.14 16.67 -16.17
CA GLU A 358 22.30 18.01 -16.74
C GLU A 358 23.73 18.52 -16.58
N LYS A 359 24.33 18.42 -15.38
CA LYS A 359 25.73 18.81 -15.15
C LYS A 359 26.68 18.01 -16.06
N LYS A 360 26.50 16.68 -16.13
CA LYS A 360 27.32 15.81 -17.00
C LYS A 360 27.15 16.15 -18.48
N SER A 361 25.97 16.59 -18.92
CA SER A 361 25.79 17.00 -20.33
C SER A 361 26.60 18.24 -20.71
N ARG A 362 26.94 19.11 -19.74
CA ARG A 362 27.75 20.31 -19.95
C ARG A 362 29.24 20.01 -19.86
N ASN A 363 29.63 19.17 -18.91
CA ASN A 363 31.02 18.79 -18.68
C ASN A 363 31.14 17.27 -18.54
N TYR A 364 31.18 16.58 -19.69
CA TYR A 364 31.02 15.13 -19.77
C TYR A 364 32.10 14.35 -19.02
N ASP A 365 33.34 14.85 -19.06
CA ASP A 365 34.51 14.18 -18.51
C ASP A 365 34.70 14.46 -17.01
N ALA A 366 34.11 15.55 -16.49
CA ALA A 366 34.25 15.92 -15.09
C ALA A 366 33.40 15.04 -14.15
N ILE A 367 32.25 14.54 -14.61
CA ILE A 367 31.32 13.78 -13.77
C ILE A 367 31.30 12.31 -14.22
N PRO A 368 31.88 11.37 -13.45
CA PRO A 368 31.79 9.95 -13.74
C PRO A 368 30.33 9.48 -13.77
N GLY A 369 29.95 8.67 -14.76
CA GLY A 369 28.59 8.13 -14.86
C GLY A 369 28.22 7.24 -13.66
N GLU A 370 29.22 6.60 -13.03
CA GLU A 370 29.06 5.79 -11.82
C GLU A 370 28.64 6.62 -10.61
N MET A 371 29.08 7.87 -10.50
CA MET A 371 28.66 8.77 -9.43
C MET A 371 27.14 8.97 -9.43
N ILE A 372 26.54 9.15 -10.62
CA ILE A 372 25.08 9.27 -10.78
C ILE A 372 24.36 8.01 -10.28
N VAL A 373 24.91 6.84 -10.59
CA VAL A 373 24.34 5.55 -10.17
C VAL A 373 24.50 5.33 -8.67
N ASN A 374 25.65 5.68 -8.10
CA ASN A 374 25.97 5.49 -6.69
C ASN A 374 25.11 6.40 -5.80
N LEU A 375 25.02 7.70 -6.12
CA LEU A 375 24.18 8.64 -5.39
C LEU A 375 22.69 8.23 -5.45
N LYS A 376 22.22 7.80 -6.63
CA LYS A 376 20.87 7.25 -6.79
C LYS A 376 20.66 6.02 -5.90
N THR A 377 21.61 5.09 -5.90
CA THR A 377 21.54 3.82 -5.15
C THR A 377 21.58 4.03 -3.64
N GLY A 378 22.43 4.95 -3.15
CA GLY A 378 22.51 5.31 -1.74
C GLY A 378 21.20 5.84 -1.17
N LEU A 379 20.42 6.56 -1.98
CA LEU A 379 19.13 7.11 -1.57
C LEU A 379 17.97 6.11 -1.68
N MET A 380 18.07 5.05 -2.49
CA MET A 380 16.94 4.14 -2.74
C MET A 380 16.43 3.49 -1.45
N GLY A 381 17.33 2.96 -0.62
CA GLY A 381 17.01 2.19 0.58
C GLY A 381 16.38 3.02 1.70
N PRO A 382 17.08 4.06 2.21
CA PRO A 382 16.55 4.90 3.29
C PRO A 382 15.20 5.53 2.94
N LEU A 383 15.07 6.11 1.74
CA LEU A 383 13.84 6.79 1.31
C LEU A 383 12.70 5.81 1.00
N ALA A 384 12.99 4.60 0.50
CA ALA A 384 11.98 3.56 0.34
C ALA A 384 11.35 3.19 1.69
N GLY A 385 12.17 2.96 2.72
CA GLY A 385 11.66 2.60 4.06
C GLY A 385 10.77 3.69 4.66
N ILE A 386 11.12 4.96 4.46
CA ILE A 386 10.31 6.11 4.88
C ILE A 386 9.00 6.16 4.10
N GLY A 387 9.05 6.06 2.77
CA GLY A 387 7.88 6.10 1.91
C GLY A 387 6.89 4.97 2.18
N ASP A 388 7.38 3.74 2.31
CA ASP A 388 6.56 2.57 2.61
C ASP A 388 5.85 2.70 3.97
N THR A 389 6.54 3.26 4.96
CA THR A 389 5.97 3.48 6.29
C THR A 389 4.91 4.58 6.27
N ILE A 390 5.17 5.70 5.59
CA ILE A 390 4.27 6.86 5.60
C ILE A 390 3.10 6.66 4.62
N SER A 391 3.38 6.48 3.32
CA SER A 391 2.35 6.39 2.27
C SER A 391 1.51 5.13 2.43
N TRP A 392 2.17 3.97 2.47
CA TRP A 392 1.53 2.67 2.34
C TRP A 392 1.11 2.05 3.68
N SER A 393 1.88 2.28 4.75
CA SER A 393 1.57 1.70 6.06
C SER A 393 0.74 2.61 6.96
N THR A 394 0.83 3.93 6.78
CA THR A 394 0.13 4.89 7.66
C THR A 394 -1.02 5.59 6.95
N LEU A 395 -0.75 6.39 5.92
CA LEU A 395 -1.76 7.22 5.27
C LEU A 395 -2.84 6.40 4.57
N MET A 396 -2.46 5.36 3.82
CA MET A 396 -3.41 4.49 3.13
C MET A 396 -4.44 3.90 4.10
N TYR A 397 -4.00 3.25 5.18
CA TYR A 397 -4.89 2.61 6.13
C TYR A 397 -5.64 3.59 7.02
N LEU A 398 -5.06 4.76 7.30
CA LEU A 398 -5.76 5.86 7.96
C LEU A 398 -6.99 6.30 7.15
N PHE A 399 -6.81 6.54 5.84
CA PHE A 399 -7.91 6.93 4.97
C PHE A 399 -8.92 5.80 4.77
N ILE A 400 -8.47 4.55 4.59
CA ILE A 400 -9.39 3.40 4.53
C ILE A 400 -10.22 3.34 5.81
N GLY A 401 -9.60 3.41 6.99
CA GLY A 401 -10.30 3.39 8.28
C GLY A 401 -11.32 4.51 8.45
N LEU A 402 -11.01 5.71 7.94
CA LEU A 402 -11.91 6.87 7.96
C LEU A 402 -13.20 6.65 7.14
N PHE A 403 -13.07 6.02 5.96
CA PHE A 403 -14.18 5.84 5.02
C PHE A 403 -14.85 4.46 5.10
N LEU A 404 -14.25 3.50 5.79
CA LEU A 404 -14.82 2.17 6.01
C LEU A 404 -16.24 2.17 6.60
N PRO A 405 -16.64 3.08 7.54
CA PRO A 405 -18.02 3.12 8.02
C PRO A 405 -19.02 3.46 6.90
N LEU A 406 -18.63 4.28 5.93
CA LEU A 406 -19.47 4.62 4.78
C LEU A 406 -19.60 3.42 3.84
N ALA A 407 -18.51 2.70 3.59
CA ALA A 407 -18.52 1.47 2.81
C ALA A 407 -19.44 0.40 3.43
N LYS A 408 -19.40 0.21 4.76
CA LYS A 408 -20.31 -0.70 5.47
C LYS A 408 -21.78 -0.31 5.38
N LYS A 409 -22.10 0.96 5.12
CA LYS A 409 -23.47 1.44 4.86
C LYS A 409 -23.87 1.33 3.39
N GLY A 410 -23.05 0.71 2.55
CA GLY A 410 -23.30 0.56 1.12
C GLY A 410 -22.94 1.79 0.28
N ASN A 411 -22.27 2.80 0.85
CA ASN A 411 -21.99 4.06 0.15
C ASN A 411 -20.69 3.96 -0.69
N PRO A 412 -20.72 4.27 -2.00
CA PRO A 412 -19.53 4.22 -2.87
C PRO A 412 -18.43 5.23 -2.49
N LEU A 413 -18.76 6.33 -1.81
CA LEU A 413 -17.75 7.25 -1.25
C LEU A 413 -16.82 6.54 -0.28
N GLY A 414 -17.30 5.46 0.35
CA GLY A 414 -16.48 4.58 1.16
C GLY A 414 -15.25 4.07 0.41
N GLY A 415 -15.40 3.76 -0.89
CA GLY A 415 -14.32 3.28 -1.75
C GLY A 415 -13.54 4.38 -2.49
N ILE A 416 -14.25 5.42 -2.94
CA ILE A 416 -13.68 6.50 -3.76
C ILE A 416 -12.88 7.51 -2.93
N GLY A 417 -13.32 7.82 -1.71
CA GLY A 417 -12.68 8.82 -0.86
C GLY A 417 -11.20 8.52 -0.58
N PRO A 418 -10.86 7.32 -0.09
CA PRO A 418 -9.48 6.99 0.28
C PRO A 418 -8.50 7.03 -0.89
N ILE A 419 -8.88 6.48 -2.05
CA ILE A 419 -8.02 6.48 -3.24
C ILE A 419 -7.75 7.90 -3.74
N VAL A 420 -8.77 8.77 -3.73
CA VAL A 420 -8.62 10.17 -4.18
C VAL A 420 -7.72 10.95 -3.23
N LEU A 421 -7.98 10.87 -1.92
CA LEU A 421 -7.19 11.59 -0.92
C LEU A 421 -5.72 11.13 -0.93
N LEU A 422 -5.48 9.82 -0.93
CA LEU A 422 -4.12 9.28 -0.98
C LEU A 422 -3.40 9.72 -2.26
N THR A 423 -4.08 9.64 -3.41
CA THR A 423 -3.51 10.02 -4.71
C THR A 423 -3.11 11.50 -4.74
N VAL A 424 -3.98 12.40 -4.31
CA VAL A 424 -3.71 13.84 -4.32
C VAL A 424 -2.54 14.19 -3.39
N ILE A 425 -2.53 13.64 -2.18
CA ILE A 425 -1.50 13.93 -1.17
C ILE A 425 -0.14 13.39 -1.62
N CYS A 426 -0.07 12.11 -1.99
CA CYS A 426 1.20 11.49 -2.38
C CYS A 426 1.76 12.07 -3.69
N PHE A 427 0.91 12.40 -4.67
CA PHE A 427 1.33 13.09 -5.88
C PHE A 427 1.95 14.46 -5.56
N GLY A 428 1.31 15.23 -4.68
CA GLY A 428 1.82 16.54 -4.25
C GLY A 428 3.19 16.43 -3.57
N ILE A 429 3.35 15.45 -2.66
CA ILE A 429 4.62 15.18 -1.99
C ILE A 429 5.71 14.80 -3.00
N GLY A 430 5.46 13.80 -3.86
CA GLY A 430 6.45 13.32 -4.80
C GLY A 430 6.90 14.40 -5.78
N TYR A 431 5.97 15.19 -6.34
CA TYR A 431 6.33 16.30 -7.22
C TYR A 431 7.15 17.39 -6.50
N PHE A 432 6.74 17.75 -5.28
CA PHE A 432 7.47 18.72 -4.46
C PHE A 432 8.92 18.26 -4.22
N LEU A 433 9.09 17.00 -3.81
CA LEU A 433 10.40 16.40 -3.57
C LEU A 433 11.26 16.32 -4.83
N THR A 434 10.71 15.88 -5.98
CA THR A 434 11.44 15.89 -7.25
C THR A 434 11.92 17.29 -7.63
N SER A 435 11.05 18.28 -7.52
CA SER A 435 11.38 19.68 -7.88
C SER A 435 12.47 20.26 -6.97
N LYS A 436 12.42 19.96 -5.68
CA LYS A 436 13.41 20.41 -4.70
C LYS A 436 14.74 19.70 -4.87
N CYS A 437 14.78 18.38 -5.01
CA CYS A 437 16.02 17.64 -5.29
C CYS A 437 16.65 18.04 -6.63
N TYR A 438 15.85 18.34 -7.65
CA TYR A 438 16.41 18.89 -8.89
C TYR A 438 17.06 20.26 -8.61
N THR A 439 16.38 21.14 -7.88
CA THR A 439 16.87 22.51 -7.62
C THR A 439 18.08 22.56 -6.70
N PHE A 440 18.11 21.75 -5.65
CA PHE A 440 19.12 21.83 -4.58
C PHE A 440 20.12 20.67 -4.62
N GLY A 441 19.95 19.70 -5.52
CA GLY A 441 20.88 18.58 -5.68
C GLY A 441 20.84 17.60 -4.51
N TYR A 442 21.98 16.96 -4.25
CA TYR A 442 22.13 15.92 -3.24
C TYR A 442 21.97 16.46 -1.82
N SER A 443 22.48 17.66 -1.55
CA SER A 443 22.43 18.30 -0.23
C SER A 443 21.00 18.44 0.31
N PHE A 444 19.99 18.62 -0.55
CA PHE A 444 18.60 18.61 -0.08
C PHE A 444 18.13 17.23 0.37
N ALA A 445 18.49 16.17 -0.36
CA ALA A 445 18.12 14.80 0.02
C ALA A 445 18.82 14.40 1.32
N GLU A 446 20.10 14.76 1.45
CA GLU A 446 20.90 14.53 2.65
C GLU A 446 20.38 15.34 3.84
N ASN A 447 20.20 16.66 3.70
CA ASN A 447 19.62 17.51 4.75
C ASN A 447 18.23 17.02 5.17
N MET A 448 17.44 16.49 4.24
CA MET A 448 16.15 15.90 4.60
C MET A 448 16.34 14.67 5.50
N LEU A 449 17.30 13.80 5.19
CA LEU A 449 17.63 12.59 5.97
C LEU A 449 18.26 12.91 7.33
N LYS A 450 19.21 13.85 7.38
CA LYS A 450 19.91 14.30 8.59
C LYS A 450 19.00 15.16 9.48
N SER A 451 18.12 15.96 8.88
CA SER A 451 17.19 16.77 9.65
C SER A 451 16.25 15.89 10.48
N GLY A 452 16.11 16.24 11.76
CA GLY A 452 15.12 15.63 12.65
C GLY A 452 13.65 15.78 12.17
N LEU A 453 13.42 16.47 11.05
CA LEU A 453 12.12 16.68 10.41
C LEU A 453 11.48 15.37 9.93
N ILE A 454 12.23 14.45 9.32
CA ILE A 454 11.67 13.14 8.92
C ILE A 454 11.23 12.37 10.16
N ASN A 455 12.07 12.32 11.19
CA ASN A 455 11.77 11.65 12.45
C ASN A 455 10.55 12.26 13.15
N MET A 456 10.37 13.58 13.06
CA MET A 456 9.19 14.29 13.55
C MET A 456 7.93 13.90 12.77
N ILE A 457 7.98 13.86 11.43
CA ILE A 457 6.85 13.44 10.57
C ILE A 457 6.47 11.99 10.85
N ILE A 458 7.45 11.08 10.89
CA ILE A 458 7.23 9.66 11.20
C ILE A 458 6.60 9.53 12.59
N THR A 459 7.09 10.26 13.59
CA THR A 459 6.52 10.24 14.93
C THR A 459 5.08 10.73 14.93
N GLY A 460 4.80 11.85 14.28
CA GLY A 460 3.44 12.37 14.19
C GLY A 460 2.48 11.39 13.53
N ALA A 461 2.92 10.79 12.41
CA ALA A 461 2.16 9.77 11.68
C ALA A 461 1.92 8.52 12.55
N SER A 462 2.94 8.04 13.27
CA SER A 462 2.83 6.90 14.20
C SER A 462 1.84 7.15 15.33
N ILE A 463 1.88 8.33 15.98
CA ILE A 463 0.97 8.68 17.09
C ILE A 463 -0.46 8.74 16.60
N LEU A 464 -0.70 9.48 15.50
CA LEU A 464 -2.03 9.60 14.90
C LEU A 464 -2.57 8.23 14.47
N GLY A 465 -1.72 7.46 13.80
CA GLY A 465 -2.04 6.12 13.33
C GLY A 465 -2.40 5.19 14.49
N LEU A 466 -1.58 5.12 15.55
CA LEU A 466 -1.87 4.25 16.70
C LEU A 466 -3.16 4.63 17.41
N PHE A 467 -3.39 5.93 17.62
CA PHE A 467 -4.62 6.43 18.22
C PHE A 467 -5.84 6.00 17.40
N MET A 468 -5.76 6.16 16.08
CA MET A 468 -6.83 5.73 15.17
C MET A 468 -6.99 4.21 15.16
N MET A 469 -5.91 3.43 15.09
CA MET A 469 -5.99 1.96 15.09
C MET A 469 -6.62 1.43 16.37
N GLY A 470 -6.38 2.07 17.52
CA GLY A 470 -7.06 1.76 18.78
C GLY A 470 -8.57 1.92 18.67
N GLY A 471 -9.04 3.07 18.19
CA GLY A 471 -10.47 3.32 18.06
C GLY A 471 -11.16 2.50 16.96
N LEU A 472 -10.47 2.28 15.83
CA LEU A 472 -10.96 1.42 14.76
C LEU A 472 -11.05 -0.04 15.24
N ALA A 473 -10.07 -0.53 15.99
CA ALA A 473 -10.12 -1.86 16.60
C ALA A 473 -11.32 -2.02 17.54
N ALA A 474 -11.57 -1.06 18.43
CA ALA A 474 -12.74 -1.08 19.30
C ALA A 474 -14.08 -1.08 18.54
N THR A 475 -14.12 -0.45 17.37
CA THR A 475 -15.33 -0.33 16.55
C THR A 475 -15.60 -1.57 15.70
N TYR A 476 -14.54 -2.20 15.18
CA TYR A 476 -14.66 -3.20 14.11
C TYR A 476 -14.35 -4.62 14.53
N VAL A 477 -13.69 -4.83 15.66
CA VAL A 477 -13.52 -6.16 16.24
C VAL A 477 -14.74 -6.44 17.11
N THR A 478 -15.68 -7.23 16.60
CA THR A 478 -16.99 -7.44 17.22
C THR A 478 -17.10 -8.76 17.99
N VAL A 479 -15.96 -9.39 18.30
CA VAL A 479 -15.90 -10.67 19.00
C VAL A 479 -16.62 -10.58 20.33
N SER A 480 -17.57 -11.48 20.56
CA SER A 480 -18.29 -11.61 21.82
C SER A 480 -18.42 -13.07 22.25
N THR A 481 -18.73 -13.31 23.51
CA THR A 481 -18.97 -14.68 24.02
C THR A 481 -20.44 -14.91 24.34
N PRO A 482 -21.08 -15.96 23.79
CA PRO A 482 -22.50 -16.24 24.03
C PRO A 482 -22.74 -17.06 25.31
N ILE A 483 -21.69 -17.37 26.09
CA ILE A 483 -21.77 -18.22 27.27
C ILE A 483 -22.70 -17.61 28.32
N LYS A 484 -23.75 -18.35 28.67
CA LYS A 484 -24.76 -17.98 29.68
C LYS A 484 -24.53 -18.78 30.95
N PHE A 485 -24.51 -18.10 32.08
CA PHE A 485 -24.63 -18.70 33.41
C PHE A 485 -26.08 -18.54 33.85
N ALA A 486 -26.81 -19.67 33.89
CA ALA A 486 -28.17 -19.71 34.42
C ALA A 486 -28.11 -20.12 35.90
N THR A 487 -28.56 -19.23 36.78
CA THR A 487 -28.92 -19.58 38.17
C THR A 487 -30.45 -19.57 38.27
N SER A 488 -31.03 -20.22 39.29
CA SER A 488 -32.49 -20.40 39.44
C SER A 488 -33.34 -19.12 39.46
N THR A 489 -32.73 -17.93 39.50
CA THR A 489 -33.41 -16.62 39.59
C THR A 489 -32.96 -15.59 38.56
N TYR A 490 -31.78 -15.74 37.93
CA TYR A 490 -31.25 -14.79 36.95
C TYR A 490 -30.38 -15.48 35.89
N THR A 491 -30.45 -15.01 34.64
CA THR A 491 -29.53 -15.40 33.56
C THR A 491 -28.52 -14.28 33.33
N THR A 492 -27.25 -14.52 33.68
CA THR A 492 -26.14 -13.60 33.42
C THR A 492 -25.27 -14.15 32.29
N THR A 493 -24.77 -13.28 31.42
CA THR A 493 -23.83 -13.67 30.36
C THR A 493 -22.39 -13.41 30.81
N LEU A 494 -21.44 -14.23 30.34
CA LEU A 494 -20.02 -13.94 30.56
C LEU A 494 -19.65 -12.55 29.97
N GLN A 495 -20.25 -12.18 28.84
CA GLN A 495 -20.06 -10.88 28.19
C GLN A 495 -20.45 -9.70 29.09
N SER A 496 -21.56 -9.80 29.83
CA SER A 496 -21.98 -8.73 30.75
C SER A 496 -20.99 -8.53 31.90
N ILE A 497 -20.40 -9.62 32.42
CA ILE A 497 -19.37 -9.53 33.48
C ILE A 497 -18.12 -8.82 32.94
N LEU A 498 -17.66 -9.22 31.75
CA LEU A 498 -16.51 -8.58 31.10
C LEU A 498 -16.74 -7.09 30.81
N ASN A 499 -17.93 -6.74 30.32
CA ASN A 499 -18.29 -5.35 30.05
C ASN A 499 -18.38 -4.48 31.32
N SER A 500 -18.70 -5.06 32.49
CA SER A 500 -18.67 -4.34 33.76
C SER A 500 -17.26 -3.97 34.22
N ILE A 501 -16.24 -4.71 33.80
CA ILE A 501 -14.83 -4.38 34.08
C ILE A 501 -14.38 -3.28 33.11
N ALA A 502 -14.49 -3.56 31.81
CA ALA A 502 -14.25 -2.59 30.77
C ALA A 502 -14.99 -3.02 29.48
N PRO A 503 -15.75 -2.12 28.85
CA PRO A 503 -16.42 -2.44 27.59
C PRO A 503 -15.37 -2.77 26.52
N GLY A 504 -15.61 -3.81 25.71
CA GLY A 504 -14.72 -4.18 24.61
C GLY A 504 -13.42 -4.88 25.02
N ILE A 505 -13.29 -5.37 26.27
CA ILE A 505 -12.08 -6.04 26.72
C ILE A 505 -11.73 -7.30 25.92
N LEU A 506 -12.74 -8.07 25.46
CA LEU A 506 -12.52 -9.26 24.65
C LEU A 506 -11.94 -8.91 23.26
N PRO A 507 -12.54 -7.98 22.49
CA PRO A 507 -11.90 -7.40 21.31
C PRO A 507 -10.45 -6.93 21.54
N LEU A 508 -10.20 -6.22 22.64
CA LEU A 508 -8.87 -5.73 22.98
C LEU A 508 -7.88 -6.89 23.19
N ILE A 509 -8.27 -7.91 23.95
CA ILE A 509 -7.43 -9.11 24.19
C ILE A 509 -7.09 -9.80 22.88
N VAL A 510 -8.05 -9.96 21.97
CA VAL A 510 -7.80 -10.59 20.66
C VAL A 510 -6.73 -9.80 19.89
N VAL A 511 -6.88 -8.48 19.80
CA VAL A 511 -5.90 -7.62 19.12
C VAL A 511 -4.52 -7.70 19.79
N LEU A 512 -4.46 -7.62 21.12
CA LEU A 512 -3.20 -7.67 21.87
C LEU A 512 -2.50 -9.03 21.78
N CYS A 513 -3.25 -10.14 21.77
CA CYS A 513 -2.67 -11.47 21.57
C CYS A 513 -2.01 -11.59 20.20
N ILE A 514 -2.69 -11.11 19.14
CA ILE A 514 -2.15 -11.13 17.78
C ILE A 514 -0.94 -10.19 17.68
N TRP A 515 -1.05 -8.98 18.22
CA TRP A 515 0.03 -8.00 18.21
C TRP A 515 1.26 -8.52 18.99
N GLY A 516 1.06 -9.12 20.17
CA GLY A 516 2.12 -9.73 20.96
C GLY A 516 2.80 -10.90 20.25
N TYR A 517 2.04 -11.72 19.50
CA TYR A 517 2.61 -12.75 18.64
C TYR A 517 3.49 -12.15 17.53
N LEU A 518 2.99 -11.14 16.82
CA LEU A 518 3.72 -10.47 15.73
C LEU A 518 4.98 -9.74 16.20
N ALA A 519 4.98 -9.25 17.44
CA ALA A 519 6.14 -8.64 18.07
C ALA A 519 7.24 -9.66 18.43
N LYS A 520 6.86 -10.91 18.76
CA LYS A 520 7.81 -11.97 19.18
C LYS A 520 8.28 -12.89 18.05
N VAL A 521 7.42 -13.19 17.06
CA VAL A 521 7.69 -14.20 16.02
C VAL A 521 7.90 -13.55 14.67
N LYS A 522 9.18 -13.33 14.27
CA LYS A 522 9.71 -12.91 12.94
C LYS A 522 8.70 -12.32 11.92
N ARG A 523 7.81 -11.42 12.34
CA ARG A 523 6.75 -10.78 11.54
C ARG A 523 6.07 -11.70 10.52
N ASN A 524 5.79 -12.96 10.87
CA ASN A 524 5.12 -13.88 9.95
C ASN A 524 3.62 -13.61 9.92
N TYR A 525 3.23 -12.59 9.14
CA TYR A 525 1.84 -12.14 9.01
C TYR A 525 0.92 -13.25 8.49
N PHE A 526 1.43 -14.11 7.60
CA PHE A 526 0.66 -15.24 7.07
C PHE A 526 0.27 -16.23 8.18
N ALA A 527 1.24 -16.62 9.02
CA ALA A 527 0.97 -17.51 10.14
C ALA A 527 -0.01 -16.90 11.15
N ALA A 528 0.06 -15.59 11.39
CA ALA A 528 -0.88 -14.89 12.26
C ALA A 528 -2.31 -14.92 11.70
N THR A 529 -2.50 -14.58 10.42
CA THR A 529 -3.82 -14.60 9.77
C THR A 529 -4.39 -16.01 9.75
N LEU A 530 -3.60 -17.01 9.35
CA LEU A 530 -4.03 -18.41 9.30
C LEU A 530 -4.37 -18.95 10.70
N GLY A 531 -3.52 -18.66 11.68
CA GLY A 531 -3.75 -19.06 13.07
C GLY A 531 -5.04 -18.48 13.64
N VAL A 532 -5.28 -17.18 13.45
CA VAL A 532 -6.54 -16.55 13.90
C VAL A 532 -7.73 -17.14 13.18
N THR A 533 -7.63 -17.36 11.87
CA THR A 533 -8.70 -17.98 11.06
C THR A 533 -9.08 -19.35 11.61
N ILE A 534 -8.10 -20.22 11.86
CA ILE A 534 -8.35 -21.58 12.36
C ILE A 534 -8.89 -21.54 13.80
N ILE A 535 -8.26 -20.77 14.69
CA ILE A 535 -8.66 -20.69 16.11
C ILE A 535 -10.07 -20.13 16.23
N SER A 536 -10.39 -19.04 15.53
CA SER A 536 -11.71 -18.42 15.58
C SER A 536 -12.80 -19.31 14.96
N LEU A 537 -12.48 -20.02 13.87
CA LEU A 537 -13.37 -21.02 13.27
C LEU A 537 -13.69 -22.13 14.28
N VAL A 538 -12.67 -22.71 14.92
CA VAL A 538 -12.85 -23.79 15.90
C VAL A 538 -13.63 -23.30 17.13
N LEU A 539 -13.25 -22.16 17.71
CA LEU A 539 -13.93 -21.61 18.88
C LEU A 539 -15.38 -21.21 18.57
N GLY A 540 -15.66 -20.73 17.37
CA GLY A 540 -17.02 -20.45 16.91
C GLY A 540 -17.85 -21.71 16.65
N CYS A 541 -17.24 -22.75 16.07
CA CYS A 541 -17.89 -24.06 15.90
C CYS A 541 -18.30 -24.69 17.25
N ILE A 542 -17.50 -24.48 18.30
CA ILE A 542 -17.76 -24.97 19.67
C ILE A 542 -18.68 -24.00 20.46
N GLY A 543 -18.96 -22.81 19.94
CA GLY A 543 -19.86 -21.84 20.56
C GLY A 543 -19.24 -21.03 21.71
N VAL A 544 -17.91 -20.95 21.78
CA VAL A 544 -17.18 -20.18 22.81
C VAL A 544 -17.20 -18.67 22.50
N ILE A 545 -17.11 -18.33 21.21
CA ILE A 545 -17.15 -16.96 20.69
C ILE A 545 -18.10 -16.87 19.49
N ILE A 546 -18.61 -15.67 19.23
CA ILE A 546 -19.44 -15.30 18.07
C ILE A 546 -19.05 -13.93 17.53
#